data_AF-A0A1N6IN02-F1
#
_entry.id   AF-A0A1N6IN02-F1
#
_cell.length_a   1.000
_cell.length_b   1.000
_cell.length_c   1.000
_cell.angle_alpha   90.00
_cell.angle_beta   90.00
_cell.angle_gamma   90.00
#
_symmetry.space_group_name_H-M   'P 1'
#
loop_
_entity.id
_entity.type
_entity.pdbx_description
1 polymer ?
#
loop_
_entity_poly.entity_id
_entity_poly.type
_entity_poly.pdbx_seq_one_letter_code
_entity_poly.pdbx_strand_id
1 'polypeptide(L)'
;MEIIAIVISLASLIVAIRAIRVSKDIAKMQLEYEENAEKRREEKERLAEGKRKSEKRQEQLDWQEAERRARNSRFPIIEGTMKDRIEEEFRKIRSERILRGRN
;
A
#
# COMPACT_ATOMS: atom_id res chain seq x y z
N MET A 1 -44.99 49.71 8.57
CA MET A 1 -44.32 49.11 7.39
C MET A 1 -42.80 49.09 7.57
N GLU A 2 -42.17 50.19 7.99
CA GLU A 2 -40.70 50.29 8.17
C GLU A 2 -40.13 49.34 9.23
N ILE A 3 -40.80 49.16 10.38
CA ILE A 3 -40.36 48.25 11.45
C ILE A 3 -40.32 46.79 10.97
N ILE A 4 -41.29 46.38 10.15
CA ILE A 4 -41.37 45.00 9.62
C ILE A 4 -40.22 44.74 8.65
N ALA A 5 -39.87 45.72 7.80
CA ALA A 5 -38.73 45.61 6.89
C ALA A 5 -37.38 45.54 7.62
N ILE A 6 -37.23 46.26 8.74
CA ILE A 6 -36.05 46.19 9.60
C ILE A 6 -35.91 44.79 10.22
N VAL A 7 -37.01 44.21 10.72
CA VAL A 7 -37.02 42.87 11.33
C VAL A 7 -36.68 41.78 10.29
N ILE A 8 -37.24 41.86 9.08
CA ILE A 8 -36.93 40.91 7.98
C ILE A 8 -35.46 41.02 7.56
N SER A 9 -34.93 42.24 7.47
CA SER A 9 -33.52 42.49 7.15
C SER A 9 -32.59 41.88 8.21
N LEU A 10 -32.94 42.03 9.50
CA LEU A 10 -32.17 41.47 10.61
C LEU A 10 -32.17 39.94 10.60
N ALA A 11 -33.33 39.31 10.35
CA ALA A 11 -33.45 37.87 10.25
C ALA A 11 -32.63 37.30 9.09
N SER A 12 -32.66 37.98 7.93
CA SER A 12 -31.87 37.60 6.75
C SER A 12 -30.37 37.67 7.02
N LEU A 13 -29.91 38.69 7.73
CA LEU A 13 -28.51 38.84 8.12
C LEU A 13 -28.04 37.71 9.06
N ILE A 14 -28.87 37.33 10.04
CA ILE A 14 -28.56 36.22 10.97
C ILE A 14 -28.42 34.90 10.21
N VAL A 15 -29.33 34.62 9.27
CA VAL A 15 -29.28 33.40 8.46
C VAL A 15 -28.04 33.40 7.57
N ALA A 16 -27.71 34.52 6.93
CA ALA A 16 -26.51 34.64 6.10
C ALA A 16 -25.22 34.39 6.90
N ILE A 17 -25.11 34.96 8.11
CA ILE A 17 -23.95 34.73 8.99
C ILE A 17 -23.84 33.25 9.37
N ARG A 18 -24.96 32.59 9.66
CA ARG A 18 -24.98 31.16 10.00
C ARG A 18 -24.60 30.29 8.82
N ALA A 19 -25.09 30.60 7.62
CA ALA A 19 -24.71 29.91 6.39
C ALA A 19 -23.21 30.03 6.07
N ILE A 20 -22.61 31.20 6.29
CA ILE A 20 -21.16 31.41 6.11
C ILE A 20 -20.35 30.54 7.09
N ARG A 21 -20.76 30.47 8.36
CA ARG A 21 -20.08 29.61 9.35
C ARG A 21 -20.16 28.14 8.98
N VAL A 22 -21.36 27.64 8.67
CA VAL A 22 -21.55 26.25 8.24
C VAL A 22 -20.73 25.94 6.99
N SER A 23 -20.66 26.86 6.03
CA SER A 23 -19.84 26.68 4.82
C SER A 23 -18.35 26.58 5.15
N LYS A 24 -17.85 27.38 6.10
CA LYS A 24 -16.46 27.29 6.58
C LYS A 24 -16.18 25.97 7.30
N ASP A 25 -17.11 25.50 8.13
CA ASP A 25 -16.98 24.23 8.83
C ASP A 25 -16.96 23.04 7.84
N ILE A 26 -17.80 23.08 6.81
CA ILE A 26 -17.81 22.09 5.72
C ILE A 26 -16.49 22.12 4.95
N ALA A 27 -15.98 23.30 4.59
CA ALA A 27 -14.70 23.42 3.89
C ALA A 27 -13.54 22.86 4.72
N LYS A 28 -13.56 23.09 6.04
CA LYS A 28 -12.57 22.52 6.95
C LYS A 28 -12.66 21.00 7.02
N MET A 29 -13.87 20.46 7.12
CA MET A 29 -14.08 19.00 7.08
C MET A 29 -13.60 18.39 5.77
N GLN A 30 -13.89 19.01 4.63
CA GLN A 30 -13.42 18.53 3.31
C GLN A 30 -11.88 18.47 3.26
N LEU A 31 -11.21 19.52 3.75
CA LEU A 31 -9.75 19.57 3.79
C LEU A 31 -9.16 18.48 4.70
N GLU A 32 -9.75 18.26 5.88
CA GLU A 32 -9.36 17.17 6.78
C GLU A 32 -9.60 15.79 6.14
N TYR A 33 -10.67 15.61 5.36
CA TYR A 33 -10.93 14.37 4.63
C TYR A 33 -9.89 14.13 3.53
N GLU A 34 -9.52 15.15 2.77
CA GLU A 34 -8.50 15.07 1.73
C GLU A 34 -7.13 14.72 2.32
N GLU A 35 -6.72 15.41 3.38
CA GLU A 35 -5.45 15.14 4.07
C GLU A 35 -5.39 13.70 4.63
N ASN A 36 -6.50 13.24 5.23
CA ASN A 36 -6.59 11.86 5.72
C ASN A 36 -6.60 10.84 4.58
N ALA A 37 -7.20 11.16 3.45
CA ALA A 37 -7.19 10.29 2.27
C ALA A 37 -5.78 10.19 1.68
N GLU A 38 -5.03 11.29 1.63
CA GLU A 38 -3.65 11.33 1.16
C GLU A 38 -2.72 10.54 2.09
N LYS A 39 -2.78 10.75 3.40
CA LYS A 39 -2.02 9.96 4.38
C LYS A 39 -2.27 8.45 4.25
N ARG A 40 -3.53 8.05 4.03
CA ARG A 40 -3.87 6.64 3.79
C ARG A 40 -3.30 6.10 2.47
N ARG A 41 -3.18 6.93 1.44
CA ARG A 41 -2.54 6.53 0.17
C ARG A 41 -1.04 6.32 0.36
N GLU A 42 -0.37 7.27 1.02
CA GLU A 42 1.06 7.17 1.33
C GLU A 42 1.37 5.95 2.20
N GLU A 43 0.57 5.69 3.24
CA GLU A 43 0.76 4.52 4.12
C GLU A 43 0.62 3.21 3.34
N LYS A 44 -0.41 3.10 2.48
CA LYS A 44 -0.59 1.93 1.61
C LYS A 44 0.58 1.74 0.65
N GLU A 45 1.09 2.82 0.07
CA GLU A 45 2.24 2.78 -0.82
C GLU A 45 3.50 2.32 -0.08
N ARG A 46 3.77 2.86 1.11
CA ARG A 46 4.90 2.43 1.94
C ARG A 46 4.81 0.96 2.34
N LEU A 47 3.61 0.49 2.70
CA LEU A 47 3.39 -0.94 3.00
C LEU A 47 3.61 -1.82 1.78
N ALA A 48 3.12 -1.40 0.61
CA ALA A 48 3.34 -2.13 -0.65
C ALA A 48 4.82 -2.15 -1.04
N GLU A 49 5.54 -1.04 -0.88
CA GLU A 49 6.98 -0.97 -1.14
C GLU A 49 7.78 -1.84 -0.16
N GLY A 50 7.39 -1.84 1.12
CA GLY A 50 7.97 -2.72 2.14
C GLY A 50 7.83 -4.19 1.77
N LYS A 51 6.61 -4.62 1.36
CA LYS A 51 6.36 -5.99 0.86
C LYS A 51 7.19 -6.33 -0.36
N ARG A 52 7.27 -5.43 -1.36
CA ARG A 52 8.12 -5.63 -2.55
C ARG A 52 9.60 -5.80 -2.19
N LYS A 53 10.11 -5.02 -1.23
CA LYS A 53 11.50 -5.15 -0.76
C LYS A 53 11.74 -6.46 -0.04
N SER A 54 10.83 -6.89 0.84
CA SER A 54 10.96 -8.19 1.51
C SER A 54 10.87 -9.36 0.53
N GLU A 55 9.96 -9.31 -0.44
CA GLU A 55 9.81 -10.33 -1.47
C GLU A 55 11.08 -10.45 -2.33
N LYS A 56 11.66 -9.33 -2.76
CA LYS A 56 12.93 -9.33 -3.51
C LYS A 56 14.09 -9.90 -2.71
N ARG A 57 14.21 -9.54 -1.41
CA ARG A 57 15.25 -10.11 -0.54
C ARG A 57 15.07 -11.61 -0.38
N GLN A 58 13.84 -12.05 -0.18
CA GLN A 58 13.56 -13.47 -0.04
C GLN A 58 13.84 -14.22 -1.35
N GLU A 59 13.49 -13.66 -2.50
CA GLU A 59 13.82 -14.25 -3.80
C GLU A 59 15.34 -14.38 -4.01
N GLN A 60 16.13 -13.39 -3.60
CA GLN A 60 17.59 -13.47 -3.63
C GLN A 60 18.13 -14.59 -2.74
N LEU A 61 17.59 -14.74 -1.51
CA LEU A 61 17.97 -15.82 -0.61
C LEU A 61 17.62 -17.20 -1.19
N ASP A 62 16.45 -17.34 -1.81
CA ASP A 62 16.05 -18.56 -2.48
C ASP A 62 17.00 -18.94 -3.62
N TRP A 63 17.44 -17.95 -4.42
CA TRP A 63 18.43 -18.18 -5.49
C TRP A 63 19.79 -18.62 -4.95
N GLN A 64 20.27 -18.00 -3.87
CA GLN A 64 21.51 -18.39 -3.22
C GLN A 64 21.43 -19.81 -2.65
N GLU A 65 20.32 -20.16 -2.03
CA GLU A 65 20.08 -21.51 -1.51
C GLU A 65 19.96 -22.54 -2.65
N ALA A 66 19.32 -22.18 -3.77
CA ALA A 66 19.24 -23.02 -4.96
C ALA A 66 20.63 -23.29 -5.54
N GLU A 67 21.48 -22.27 -5.64
CA GLU A 67 22.85 -22.40 -6.10
C GLU A 67 23.67 -23.30 -5.16
N ARG A 68 23.53 -23.12 -3.84
CA ARG A 68 24.18 -23.96 -2.84
C ARG A 68 23.75 -25.43 -2.95
N ARG A 69 22.45 -25.71 -3.09
CA ARG A 69 21.92 -27.08 -3.25
C ARG A 69 22.36 -27.71 -4.56
N ALA A 70 22.33 -26.97 -5.66
CA ALA A 70 22.77 -27.44 -6.95
C ALA A 70 24.27 -27.80 -6.94
N ARG A 71 25.11 -27.01 -6.27
CA ARG A 71 26.55 -27.28 -6.12
C ARG A 71 26.85 -28.48 -5.23
N ASN A 72 26.05 -28.67 -4.18
CA ASN A 72 26.20 -29.78 -3.24
C ASN A 72 25.50 -31.06 -3.70
N SER A 73 24.91 -31.07 -4.89
CA SER A 73 24.21 -32.23 -5.42
C SER A 73 25.17 -33.39 -5.68
N ARG A 74 24.76 -34.59 -5.26
CA ARG A 74 25.53 -35.83 -5.48
C ARG A 74 25.53 -36.29 -6.95
N PHE A 75 24.63 -35.73 -7.77
CA PHE A 75 24.53 -36.07 -9.18
C PHE A 75 25.56 -35.29 -10.01
N PRO A 76 26.35 -35.95 -10.87
CA PRO A 76 27.37 -35.28 -11.68
C PRO A 76 26.74 -34.24 -12.61
N ILE A 77 27.44 -33.13 -12.79
CA ILE A 77 27.05 -32.07 -13.72
C ILE A 77 27.41 -32.53 -15.14
N ILE A 78 26.41 -32.65 -16.02
CA ILE A 78 26.67 -32.75 -17.46
C ILE A 78 27.05 -31.35 -17.95
N GLU A 79 28.00 -31.24 -18.87
CA GLU A 79 28.47 -29.96 -19.40
C GLU A 79 27.29 -29.04 -19.79
N GLY A 80 27.29 -27.80 -19.29
CA GLY A 80 26.24 -26.81 -19.57
C GLY A 80 24.97 -26.87 -18.71
N THR A 81 24.70 -27.94 -17.94
CA THR A 81 23.40 -28.13 -17.25
C THR A 81 23.31 -27.53 -15.84
N MET A 82 24.38 -26.85 -15.38
CA MET A 82 24.40 -26.29 -14.03
C MET A 82 23.30 -25.23 -13.83
N LYS A 83 23.05 -24.40 -14.84
CA LYS A 83 22.03 -23.35 -14.78
C LYS A 83 20.63 -23.95 -14.63
N ASP A 84 20.31 -24.98 -15.41
CA ASP A 84 19.01 -25.65 -15.39
C ASP A 84 18.74 -26.29 -14.03
N ARG A 85 19.77 -26.90 -13.43
CA ARG A 85 19.66 -27.47 -12.08
C ARG A 85 19.46 -26.42 -11.00
N ILE A 86 20.14 -25.27 -11.07
CA ILE A 86 19.91 -24.15 -10.14
C ILE A 86 18.46 -23.67 -10.27
N GLU A 87 17.94 -23.56 -11.50
CA GLU A 87 16.56 -23.14 -11.73
C GLU A 87 15.55 -24.17 -11.20
N GLU A 88 15.82 -25.46 -11.35
CA GLU A 88 14.98 -26.52 -10.80
C GLU A 88 14.94 -26.49 -9.26
N GLU A 89 16.09 -26.35 -8.61
CA GLU A 89 16.19 -26.23 -7.15
C GLU A 89 15.48 -24.96 -6.65
N PHE A 90 15.61 -23.84 -7.36
CA PHE A 90 14.88 -22.61 -7.06
C PHE A 90 13.36 -22.82 -7.11
N ARG A 91 12.85 -23.50 -8.14
CA ARG A 91 11.41 -23.84 -8.24
C ARG A 91 10.94 -24.71 -7.07
N LYS A 92 11.75 -25.68 -6.64
CA LYS A 92 11.44 -26.52 -5.46
C LYS A 92 11.37 -25.69 -4.17
N ILE A 93 12.39 -24.89 -3.89
CA ILE A 93 12.46 -24.02 -2.69
C ILE A 93 11.28 -23.06 -2.65
N ARG A 94 10.97 -22.40 -3.77
CA ARG A 94 9.84 -21.49 -3.89
C ARG A 94 8.51 -22.19 -3.61
N SER A 95 8.33 -23.41 -4.13
CA SER A 95 7.12 -24.21 -3.92
C SER A 95 6.98 -24.65 -2.45
N GLU A 96 8.06 -25.14 -1.84
CA GLU A 96 8.10 -25.50 -0.41
C GLU A 96 7.71 -24.32 0.47
N ARG A 97 8.21 -23.12 0.18
CA ARG A 97 7.88 -21.90 0.93
C ARG A 97 6.40 -21.54 0.81
N ILE A 98 5.84 -21.57 -0.40
CA ILE A 98 4.41 -21.27 -0.62
C ILE A 98 3.53 -22.27 0.14
N LEU A 99 3.91 -23.55 0.15
CA LEU A 99 3.21 -24.59 0.89
C LEU A 99 3.32 -24.40 2.41
N ARG A 100 4.50 -24.05 2.93
CA ARG A 100 4.71 -23.75 4.36
C ARG A 100 3.96 -22.51 4.84
N GLY A 101 3.73 -21.52 3.98
CA GLY A 101 2.97 -20.32 4.33
C GLY A 101 1.45 -20.49 4.29
N ARG A 102 0.94 -21.65 3.83
CA ARG A 102 -0.49 -21.98 3.77
C ARG A 102 -0.98 -22.87 4.92
N ASN A 103 -0.07 -23.55 5.62
CA ASN A 103 -0.36 -24.32 6.83
C ASN A 103 -0.12 -23.45 8.08
#